data_AF-A0A0M3KJJ9-F1
#
_entry.id   AF-A0A0M3KJJ9-F1
#
_cell.length_a   1.000
_cell.length_b   1.000
_cell.length_c   1.000
_cell.angle_alpha   90.00
_cell.angle_beta   90.00
_cell.angle_gamma   90.00
#
_symmetry.space_group_name_H-M   'P 1'
#
loop_
_entity.id
_entity.type
_entity.pdbx_description
1 polymer ?
#
loop_
_entity_poly.entity_id
_entity_poly.type
_entity_poly.pdbx_seq_one_letter_code
_entity_poly.pdbx_strand_id
1 'polypeptide(L)'
;MKSRLQMNITVVELEPTMVEIARKYFGLKEDETQRVVVMDGLEYLQDSSRKGSSSEYEYLFVRKVIGTHIIRGQEMKMRLISGIKYDAIYIDACPTRFPFEVEVMCPIPIFLNETNIQTIRSALLDTGLLNIRIFLSVDS
;
A
#
# COMPACT_ATOMS: atom_id res chain seq x y z
N MET A 1 3.18 -0.33 -32.34
CA MET A 1 3.12 0.81 -31.40
C MET A 1 3.11 0.22 -29.99
N LYS A 2 4.23 0.26 -29.25
CA LYS A 2 4.24 -0.21 -27.84
C LYS A 2 3.42 0.80 -27.03
N SER A 3 2.37 0.35 -26.36
CA SER A 3 1.70 1.18 -25.36
C SER A 3 2.75 1.61 -24.34
N ARG A 4 2.90 2.91 -24.10
CA ARG A 4 3.69 3.40 -22.98
C ARG A 4 3.00 2.88 -21.71
N LEU A 5 3.74 2.17 -20.87
CA LEU A 5 3.29 1.82 -19.53
C LEU A 5 3.05 3.13 -18.77
N GLN A 6 1.79 3.43 -18.46
CA GLN A 6 1.43 4.56 -17.61
C GLN A 6 1.28 4.01 -16.19
N MET A 7 2.27 4.27 -15.34
CA MET A 7 2.24 3.85 -13.94
C MET A 7 1.29 4.75 -13.16
N ASN A 8 0.55 4.19 -12.21
CA ASN A 8 -0.24 4.96 -11.25
C ASN A 8 0.29 4.64 -9.84
N ILE A 9 1.03 5.58 -9.26
CA ILE A 9 1.86 5.40 -8.08
C ILE A 9 1.20 6.12 -6.91
N THR A 10 1.04 5.40 -5.79
CA THR A 10 0.71 6.00 -4.50
C THR A 10 1.88 5.73 -3.56
N VAL A 11 2.54 6.80 -3.12
CA VAL A 11 3.58 6.73 -2.10
C VAL A 11 2.92 6.96 -0.75
N VAL A 12 3.12 6.06 0.20
CA VAL A 12 2.66 6.24 1.58
C VAL A 12 3.90 6.50 2.43
N GLU A 13 4.00 7.70 2.97
CA GLU A 13 5.15 8.17 3.76
C GLU A 13 4.67 8.50 5.16
N LEU A 14 5.38 8.02 6.18
CA LEU A 14 5.02 8.28 7.56
C LEU A 14 5.40 9.71 7.98
N GLU A 15 6.55 10.18 7.51
CA GLU A 15 7.16 11.42 7.98
C GLU A 15 6.87 12.60 7.02
N PRO A 16 5.99 13.56 7.38
CA PRO A 16 5.64 14.69 6.50
C PRO A 16 6.86 15.52 6.09
N THR A 17 7.83 15.67 7.00
CA THR A 17 9.09 16.39 6.75
C THR A 17 9.86 15.79 5.57
N MET A 18 9.84 14.46 5.41
CA MET A 18 10.51 13.80 4.28
C MET A 18 9.81 14.14 2.95
N VAL A 19 8.48 14.21 2.96
CA VAL A 19 7.71 14.63 1.79
C VAL A 19 8.01 16.09 1.42
N GLU A 20 8.08 16.98 2.40
CA GLU A 20 8.44 18.39 2.17
C GLU A 20 9.85 18.52 1.57
N ILE A 21 10.83 17.78 2.10
CA ILE A 21 12.19 17.72 1.57
C ILE A 21 12.18 17.21 0.13
N ALA A 22 11.46 16.12 -0.15
CA ALA A 22 11.38 15.54 -1.48
C ALA A 22 10.78 16.51 -2.51
N ARG A 23 9.70 17.22 -2.13
CA ARG A 23 9.08 18.25 -2.98
C ARG A 23 10.02 19.43 -3.23
N LYS A 24 10.68 19.93 -2.17
CA LYS A 24 11.49 21.14 -2.23
C LYS A 24 12.84 20.94 -2.91
N TYR A 25 13.51 19.82 -2.65
CA TYR A 25 14.92 19.61 -3.03
C TYR A 25 15.12 18.52 -4.08
N PHE A 26 14.20 17.55 -4.21
CA PHE A 26 14.38 16.39 -5.09
C PHE A 26 13.38 16.35 -6.26
N GLY A 27 12.55 17.39 -6.40
CA GLY A 27 11.66 17.55 -7.55
C GLY A 27 10.46 16.59 -7.55
N LEU A 28 10.07 16.06 -6.39
CA LEU A 28 8.84 15.28 -6.25
C LEU A 28 7.64 16.16 -6.67
N LYS A 29 6.91 15.72 -7.69
CA LYS A 29 5.69 16.35 -8.18
C LYS A 29 4.57 15.33 -8.16
N GLU A 30 3.41 15.77 -7.70
CA GLU A 30 2.19 14.96 -7.74
C GLU A 30 1.33 15.39 -8.92
N ASP A 31 0.66 14.42 -9.53
CA ASP A 31 -0.21 14.59 -10.68
C ASP A 31 -1.29 13.49 -10.70
N GLU A 32 -1.97 13.31 -11.82
CA GLU A 32 -3.03 12.29 -11.97
C GLU A 32 -2.53 10.84 -11.77
N THR A 33 -1.22 10.63 -11.93
CA THR A 33 -0.55 9.32 -11.92
C THR A 33 0.40 9.12 -10.76
N GLN A 34 0.73 10.15 -9.99
CA GLN A 34 1.57 10.05 -8.81
C GLN A 34 1.03 10.91 -7.67
N ARG A 35 0.83 10.31 -6.50
CA ARG A 35 0.36 10.99 -5.29
C ARG A 35 1.10 10.51 -4.06
N VAL A 36 1.18 11.38 -3.05
CA VAL A 36 1.79 11.07 -1.76
C VAL A 36 0.72 11.17 -0.67
N VAL A 37 0.61 10.12 0.12
CA VAL A 37 -0.26 10.08 1.31
C VAL A 37 0.64 10.08 2.53
N VAL A 38 0.51 11.09 3.38
CA VAL A 38 1.20 11.12 4.67
C VAL A 38 0.37 10.34 5.69
N MET A 39 0.73 9.10 5.96
CA MET A 39 -0.02 8.17 6.82
C MET A 39 0.87 6.98 7.21
N ASP A 40 0.48 6.27 8.28
CA ASP A 40 1.03 4.94 8.54
C ASP A 40 0.69 3.97 7.39
N GLY A 41 1.70 3.27 6.88
CA GLY A 41 1.56 2.37 5.72
C GLY A 41 0.60 1.21 5.96
N LEU A 42 0.55 0.68 7.20
CA LEU A 42 -0.35 -0.41 7.54
C LEU A 42 -1.78 0.11 7.69
N GLU A 43 -1.97 1.25 8.36
CA GLU A 43 -3.27 1.92 8.46
C GLU A 43 -3.84 2.19 7.06
N TYR A 44 -3.01 2.73 6.17
CA TYR A 44 -3.38 2.98 4.77
C TYR A 44 -3.85 1.70 4.06
N LEU A 45 -3.10 0.59 4.20
CA LEU A 45 -3.47 -0.69 3.58
C LEU A 45 -4.79 -1.22 4.15
N GLN A 46 -4.99 -1.15 5.47
CA GLN A 46 -6.23 -1.56 6.10
C GLN A 46 -7.41 -0.71 5.62
N ASP A 47 -7.25 0.61 5.52
CA ASP A 47 -8.28 1.52 5.03
C ASP A 47 -8.60 1.30 3.56
N SER A 48 -7.58 1.11 2.72
CA SER A 48 -7.76 0.80 1.30
C SER A 48 -8.51 -0.51 1.09
N SER A 49 -8.38 -1.47 2.02
CA SER A 49 -9.08 -2.75 1.99
C SER A 49 -10.55 -2.63 2.43
N ARG A 50 -10.85 -1.68 3.34
CA ARG A 50 -12.18 -1.42 3.90
C ARG A 50 -13.06 -0.53 3.03
N LYS A 51 -12.48 0.38 2.24
CA LYS A 51 -13.20 1.37 1.41
C LYS A 51 -14.00 0.78 0.22
N GLY A 52 -14.24 -0.53 0.23
CA GLY A 52 -15.18 -1.22 -0.66
C GLY A 52 -16.65 -1.18 -0.25
N SER A 53 -16.99 -0.64 0.92
CA SER A 53 -18.37 -0.45 1.36
C SER A 53 -18.51 0.78 2.25
N SER A 54 -19.16 1.81 1.71
CA SER A 54 -19.92 2.89 2.37
C SER A 54 -19.52 3.28 3.80
N SER A 55 -18.79 4.39 3.96
CA SER A 55 -19.02 5.43 4.96
C SER A 55 -18.21 6.68 4.60
N GLU A 56 -18.86 7.84 4.69
CA GLU A 56 -18.41 9.16 4.26
C GLU A 56 -17.17 9.65 5.02
N TYR A 57 -16.08 9.93 4.31
CA TYR A 57 -15.24 11.11 4.54
C TYR A 57 -14.82 11.66 3.17
N GLU A 58 -15.11 12.94 2.98
CA GLU A 58 -15.13 13.68 1.73
C GLU A 58 -13.71 14.12 1.32
N TYR A 59 -13.14 13.53 0.25
CA TYR A 59 -12.26 14.17 -0.74
C TYR A 59 -12.25 13.35 -2.06
N LEU A 60 -13.19 13.72 -2.94
CA LEU A 60 -13.28 13.71 -4.42
C LEU A 60 -12.40 12.81 -5.36
N PHE A 61 -13.10 11.97 -6.15
CA PHE A 61 -12.85 11.36 -7.50
C PHE A 61 -11.68 10.36 -7.72
N VAL A 62 -11.88 9.15 -8.28
CA VAL A 62 -12.25 8.83 -9.69
C VAL A 62 -13.06 7.51 -9.83
N ARG A 63 -13.97 7.47 -10.83
CA ARG A 63 -14.84 6.37 -11.30
C ARG A 63 -14.11 5.18 -11.97
N LYS A 64 -14.65 3.95 -11.86
CA LYS A 64 -14.87 3.04 -13.02
C LYS A 64 -15.95 1.95 -12.79
N VAL A 65 -16.71 1.71 -13.86
CA VAL A 65 -17.85 0.78 -14.11
C VAL A 65 -17.28 -0.54 -14.72
N ILE A 66 -17.78 -1.78 -14.57
CA ILE A 66 -18.96 -2.49 -15.14
C ILE A 66 -18.97 -3.94 -14.58
N GLY A 67 -20.16 -4.55 -14.38
CA GLY A 67 -20.37 -6.00 -14.61
C GLY A 67 -21.19 -6.76 -13.55
N THR A 68 -22.51 -6.81 -13.71
CA THR A 68 -23.44 -7.64 -12.94
C THR A 68 -23.28 -9.14 -13.22
N HIS A 69 -23.28 -10.01 -12.20
CA HIS A 69 -23.83 -11.39 -12.23
C HIS A 69 -24.24 -11.81 -10.81
N ILE A 70 -25.51 -12.17 -10.62
CA ILE A 70 -26.06 -12.73 -9.37
C ILE A 70 -25.90 -14.25 -9.44
N ILE A 71 -25.24 -14.87 -8.44
CA ILE A 71 -25.21 -16.32 -8.25
C ILE A 71 -25.93 -16.68 -6.94
N ARG A 72 -26.91 -17.59 -7.05
CA ARG A 72 -27.72 -18.13 -5.95
C ARG A 72 -26.97 -19.21 -5.17
N GLY A 73 -26.98 -19.09 -3.84
CA GLY A 73 -27.17 -20.20 -2.90
C GLY A 73 -26.04 -21.23 -2.72
N GLN A 74 -25.01 -20.86 -1.96
CA GLN A 74 -24.28 -21.72 -1.00
C GLN A 74 -23.80 -20.81 0.15
N GLU A 75 -23.74 -21.29 1.40
CA GLU A 75 -23.13 -20.53 2.51
C GLU A 75 -21.66 -20.25 2.20
N MET A 76 -21.40 -19.06 1.65
CA MET A 76 -20.07 -18.49 1.49
C MET A 76 -19.82 -17.53 2.65
N LYS A 77 -18.76 -17.79 3.42
CA LYS A 77 -18.22 -16.82 4.38
C LYS A 77 -17.79 -15.59 3.59
N MET A 78 -18.64 -14.55 3.64
CA MET A 78 -18.41 -13.27 3.01
C MET A 78 -17.04 -12.72 3.39
N ARG A 79 -16.15 -12.53 2.42
CA ARG A 79 -15.11 -11.50 2.54
C ARG A 79 -15.20 -10.61 1.30
N LEU A 80 -16.19 -9.73 1.32
CA LEU A 80 -16.22 -8.55 0.45
C LEU A 80 -14.95 -7.74 0.75
N ILE A 81 -13.92 -7.89 -0.08
CA ILE A 81 -12.76 -6.99 -0.08
C ILE A 81 -12.80 -6.23 -1.40
N SER A 82 -13.83 -5.39 -1.60
CA SER A 82 -13.89 -4.46 -2.74
C SER A 82 -13.04 -3.21 -2.49
N GLY A 83 -11.88 -3.39 -1.85
CA GLY A 83 -10.87 -2.35 -1.66
C GLY A 83 -10.01 -2.12 -2.90
N ILE A 84 -9.20 -1.07 -2.87
CA ILE A 84 -8.22 -0.81 -3.94
C ILE A 84 -7.22 -1.97 -3.98
N LYS A 85 -6.96 -2.47 -5.19
CA LYS A 85 -5.96 -3.51 -5.44
C LYS A 85 -4.79 -2.95 -6.23
N TYR A 86 -3.59 -3.43 -5.93
CA TYR A 86 -2.35 -2.99 -6.56
C TYR A 86 -1.71 -4.10 -7.39
N ASP A 87 -1.15 -3.74 -8.53
CA ASP A 87 -0.28 -4.62 -9.34
C ASP A 87 1.05 -4.90 -8.65
N ALA A 88 1.56 -3.92 -7.90
CA ALA A 88 2.76 -4.05 -7.10
C ALA A 88 2.67 -3.22 -5.82
N ILE A 89 3.18 -3.78 -4.72
CA ILE A 89 3.42 -3.08 -3.47
C ILE A 89 4.92 -3.14 -3.20
N TYR A 90 5.53 -1.97 -2.95
CA TYR A 90 6.93 -1.82 -2.61
C TYR A 90 7.05 -1.34 -1.16
N ILE A 91 7.68 -2.12 -0.29
CA ILE A 91 7.89 -1.77 1.12
C ILE A 91 9.37 -1.48 1.34
N ASP A 92 9.68 -0.21 1.54
CA ASP A 92 10.98 0.30 2.00
C ASP A 92 10.75 1.19 3.22
N ALA A 93 10.42 0.53 4.34
CA ALA A 93 10.09 1.18 5.60
C ALA A 93 11.06 0.74 6.69
N CYS A 94 12.00 1.60 7.03
CA CYS A 94 12.99 1.35 8.08
C CYS A 94 12.58 2.06 9.39
N PRO A 95 13.05 1.58 10.56
CA PRO A 95 12.91 2.27 11.83
C PRO A 95 13.48 3.69 11.75
N THR A 96 12.79 4.66 12.33
CA THR A 96 13.28 6.06 12.44
C THR A 96 14.41 6.22 13.46
N ARG A 97 14.61 5.22 14.33
CA ARG A 97 15.74 5.12 15.26
C ARG A 97 16.36 3.74 15.15
N PHE A 98 17.69 3.68 15.07
CA PHE A 98 18.45 2.43 15.10
C PHE A 98 18.16 1.69 16.41
N PRO A 99 17.58 0.48 16.36
CA PRO A 99 17.54 -0.37 17.54
C PRO A 99 18.89 -1.07 17.64
N PHE A 100 19.52 -1.03 18.82
CA PHE A 100 20.79 -1.71 19.06
C PHE A 100 20.68 -3.25 19.10
N GLU A 101 19.47 -3.81 18.99
CA GLU A 101 19.18 -5.21 19.31
C GLU A 101 18.35 -5.96 18.24
N VAL A 102 18.18 -5.43 17.03
CA VAL A 102 17.39 -6.10 15.98
C VAL A 102 18.25 -6.72 14.88
N GLU A 103 18.03 -8.00 14.60
CA GLU A 103 18.67 -8.75 13.51
C GLU A 103 18.15 -8.30 12.13
N VAL A 104 16.85 -7.98 12.03
CA VAL A 104 16.21 -7.41 10.85
C VAL A 104 15.90 -5.94 11.11
N MET A 105 16.60 -5.04 10.43
CA MET A 105 16.38 -3.60 10.59
C MET A 105 15.29 -3.10 9.66
N CYS A 106 15.33 -3.50 8.38
CA CYS A 106 14.35 -3.10 7.38
C CYS A 106 13.74 -4.36 6.75
N PRO A 107 12.42 -4.44 6.56
CA PRO A 107 11.44 -3.45 7.00
C PRO A 107 11.22 -3.48 8.52
N ILE A 108 10.52 -2.49 9.06
CA ILE A 108 10.05 -2.54 10.46
C ILE A 108 9.26 -3.86 10.71
N PRO A 109 9.47 -4.57 11.84
CA PRO A 109 8.93 -5.93 12.05
C PRO A 109 7.41 -6.07 11.90
N ILE A 110 6.67 -4.98 12.09
CA ILE A 110 5.21 -4.96 11.91
C ILE A 110 4.78 -5.36 10.49
N PHE A 111 5.60 -5.14 9.46
CA PHE A 111 5.28 -5.58 8.09
C PHE A 111 5.51 -7.08 7.85
N LEU A 112 6.16 -7.79 8.78
CA LEU A 112 6.57 -9.19 8.62
C LEU A 112 5.69 -10.19 9.39
N ASN A 113 4.78 -9.72 10.23
CA ASN A 113 3.86 -10.62 10.94
C ASN A 113 2.76 -11.15 10.01
N GLU A 114 2.22 -12.33 10.34
CA GLU A 114 1.26 -13.04 9.49
C GLU A 114 -0.01 -12.21 9.20
N THR A 115 -0.58 -11.57 10.21
CA THR A 115 -1.80 -10.76 10.06
C THR A 115 -1.62 -9.61 9.08
N ASN A 116 -0.46 -8.95 9.12
CA ASN A 116 -0.16 -7.81 8.25
C ASN A 116 0.25 -8.28 6.85
N ILE A 117 0.94 -9.41 6.72
CA ILE A 117 1.17 -10.06 5.42
C ILE A 117 -0.15 -10.43 4.75
N GLN A 118 -1.13 -10.96 5.51
CA GLN A 118 -2.48 -11.22 4.96
C GLN A 118 -3.18 -9.94 4.51
N THR A 119 -2.98 -8.83 5.23
CA THR A 119 -3.51 -7.51 4.84
C THR A 119 -2.87 -7.03 3.53
N ILE A 120 -1.54 -7.10 3.41
CA ILE A 120 -0.80 -6.75 2.18
C ILE A 120 -1.26 -7.64 1.02
N ARG A 121 -1.37 -8.96 1.22
CA ARG A 121 -1.88 -9.89 0.19
C ARG A 121 -3.30 -9.54 -0.24
N SER A 122 -4.14 -9.10 0.69
CA SER A 122 -5.50 -8.66 0.39
C SER A 122 -5.56 -7.31 -0.34
N ALA A 123 -4.48 -6.52 -0.34
CA ALA A 123 -4.35 -5.29 -1.13
C ALA A 123 -3.70 -5.54 -2.51
N LEU A 124 -3.15 -6.73 -2.77
CA LEU A 124 -2.63 -7.10 -4.09
C LEU A 124 -3.72 -7.72 -4.98
N LEU A 125 -3.58 -7.50 -6.30
CA LEU A 125 -4.20 -8.36 -7.30
C LEU A 125 -3.69 -9.80 -7.15
N ASP A 126 -4.42 -10.77 -7.69
CA ASP A 126 -3.99 -12.18 -7.64
C ASP A 126 -2.69 -12.44 -8.40
N THR A 127 -2.37 -11.61 -9.38
CA THR A 127 -1.10 -11.59 -10.12
C THR A 127 -0.13 -10.53 -9.59
N GLY A 128 -0.46 -9.87 -8.48
CA GLY A 128 0.29 -8.75 -7.94
C GLY A 128 1.61 -9.18 -7.30
N LEU A 129 2.59 -8.27 -7.29
CA LEU A 129 3.92 -8.48 -6.73
C LEU A 129 4.08 -7.74 -5.40
N LEU A 130 4.62 -8.42 -4.40
CA LEU A 130 5.16 -7.79 -3.19
C LEU A 130 6.68 -7.71 -3.33
N ASN A 131 7.25 -6.50 -3.27
CA ASN A 131 8.67 -6.27 -3.17
C ASN A 131 8.98 -5.65 -1.80
N ILE A 132 9.90 -6.26 -1.05
CA ILE A 132 10.30 -5.80 0.28
C ILE A 132 11.81 -5.64 0.27
N ARG A 133 12.28 -4.46 0.68
CA ARG A 133 13.71 -4.24 0.93
C ARG A 133 14.07 -4.79 2.29
N ILE A 134 14.96 -5.78 2.31
CA ILE A 134 15.45 -6.39 3.55
C ILE A 134 16.87 -5.88 3.83
N PHE A 135 17.08 -5.31 5.02
CA PHE A 135 18.40 -5.04 5.56
C PHE A 135 18.59 -5.84 6.85
N LEU A 136 19.59 -6.71 6.84
CA LEU A 136 19.96 -7.57 7.96
C LEU A 136 21.24 -7.05 8.59
N SER A 137 21.22 -6.88 9.91
CA SER A 137 22.43 -6.67 10.69
C SER A 137 22.81 -8.02 11.31
N VAL A 138 23.96 -8.56 10.89
CA VAL A 138 24.51 -9.77 11.49
C VAL A 138 25.69 -9.34 12.34
N ASP A 139 25.56 -9.50 13.65
CA ASP A 139 26.70 -9.31 14.56
C ASP A 139 27.79 -10.31 14.17
N SER A 140 28.98 -9.79 13.84
CA SER A 140 30.16 -10.58 13.46
C SER A 140 30.98 -10.99 14.68
#